data_AF-A0A2R6B8H7-F1
#
_entry.id   AF-A0A2R6B8H7-F1
#
_cell.length_a   1.000
_cell.length_b   1.000
_cell.length_c   1.000
_cell.angle_alpha   90.00
_cell.angle_beta   90.00
_cell.angle_gamma   90.00
#
_symmetry.space_group_name_H-M   'P 1'
#
loop_
_entity.id
_entity.type
_entity.pdbx_description
1 polymer ?
#
loop_
_entity_poly.entity_id
_entity_poly.type
_entity_poly.pdbx_seq_one_letter_code
_entity_poly.pdbx_strand_id
1 'polypeptide(L)'
;MDAKYARKLAARLNTDGWHYGGLPGLQWEAENARRGELQLMRRIVDELRSDVRFQEFYHACINCGNCTSMCPAFRFVDFEPRIVVQKVMHAKDEPELLYQMMDEYLWACYQCYSCWEVCPAHNNPGGLVALLKEAAVRNGLESAKRTLEPYSKTLFKVMATGTQITPDMHMLFAPFRDWGPHKAELVKNIRTERQGVPVESMWGVMDKGWRVPKRTMLELFIIERESGVLDSVRNSSKDVVDMVEEAGKELEESEKNG
;
A
#
# COMPACT_ATOMS: atom_id res chain seq x y z
N MET A 1 6.55 21.93 -35.10
CA MET A 1 7.86 21.74 -34.43
C MET A 1 8.78 20.98 -35.38
N ASP A 2 9.98 21.49 -35.62
CA ASP A 2 10.89 20.99 -36.66
C ASP A 2 11.51 19.63 -36.27
N ALA A 3 11.25 18.60 -37.09
CA ALA A 3 11.79 17.25 -36.93
C ALA A 3 13.33 17.23 -36.91
N LYS A 4 13.98 18.21 -37.55
CA LYS A 4 15.43 18.39 -37.54
C LYS A 4 15.94 18.83 -36.17
N TYR A 5 15.18 19.68 -35.47
CA TYR A 5 15.49 20.10 -34.10
C TYR A 5 15.32 18.94 -33.11
N ALA A 6 14.24 18.17 -33.24
CA ALA A 6 14.00 16.95 -32.44
C ALA A 6 15.12 15.91 -32.61
N ARG A 7 15.58 15.67 -33.85
CA ARG A 7 16.71 14.76 -34.13
C ARG A 7 18.04 15.27 -33.57
N LYS A 8 18.27 16.59 -33.57
CA LYS A 8 19.49 17.19 -33.00
C LYS A 8 19.52 17.09 -31.47
N LEU A 9 18.35 17.20 -30.82
CA LEU A 9 18.19 16.93 -29.39
C LEU A 9 18.40 15.45 -29.06
N ALA A 10 17.78 14.54 -29.82
CA ALA A 10 17.95 13.10 -29.65
C ALA A 10 19.40 12.63 -29.84
N ALA A 11 20.13 13.21 -30.81
CA ALA A 11 21.55 12.91 -31.00
C ALA A 11 22.43 13.41 -29.84
N ARG A 12 22.04 14.49 -29.16
CA ARG A 12 22.72 15.01 -27.97
C ARG A 12 22.54 14.14 -26.73
N LEU A 13 21.44 13.37 -26.67
CA LEU A 13 21.16 12.42 -25.58
C LEU A 13 22.04 11.16 -25.67
N ASN A 14 22.60 10.84 -26.84
CA ASN A 14 23.35 9.61 -27.08
C ASN A 14 24.88 9.75 -27.02
N THR A 15 25.44 10.97 -27.00
CA THR A 15 26.90 11.19 -27.04
C THR A 15 27.52 11.48 -25.69
N ASP A 16 26.80 12.19 -24.84
CA ASP A 16 27.14 12.35 -23.43
C ASP A 16 26.28 11.33 -22.72
N GLY A 17 26.86 10.22 -22.26
CA GLY A 17 26.12 9.18 -21.57
C GLY A 17 25.24 9.83 -20.51
N TRP A 18 23.93 9.94 -20.79
CA TRP A 18 22.93 10.23 -19.80
C TRP A 18 22.84 8.99 -18.92
N HIS A 19 23.84 8.86 -18.06
CA HIS A 19 23.68 8.27 -16.77
C HIS A 19 22.43 8.91 -16.17
N TYR A 20 21.32 8.19 -16.15
CA TYR A 20 20.19 8.47 -15.28
C TYR A 20 20.61 8.25 -13.81
N GLY A 21 21.63 9.00 -13.39
CA GLY A 21 22.28 9.06 -12.08
C GLY A 21 22.21 10.48 -11.52
N GLY A 22 21.08 11.15 -11.74
CA GLY A 22 20.81 12.52 -11.28
C GLY A 22 19.92 12.60 -10.04
N LEU A 23 19.73 11.49 -9.33
CA LEU A 23 19.23 11.48 -7.95
C LEU A 23 20.32 10.81 -7.10
N PRO A 24 20.80 11.46 -6.02
CA PRO A 24 21.74 10.83 -5.10
C PRO A 24 21.18 9.47 -4.62
N GLY A 25 21.89 8.36 -4.88
CA GLY A 25 21.53 6.99 -4.44
C GLY A 25 21.38 5.95 -5.56
N LEU A 26 20.93 6.34 -6.76
CA LEU A 26 20.39 5.38 -7.74
C LEU A 26 21.39 4.57 -8.59
N GLN A 27 22.67 4.94 -8.68
CA GLN A 27 23.66 4.19 -9.49
C GLN A 27 24.34 3.06 -8.74
N TRP A 28 24.58 3.23 -7.45
CA TRP A 28 25.24 2.22 -6.60
C TRP A 28 24.26 1.08 -6.23
N GLU A 29 22.96 1.39 -6.14
CA GLU A 29 21.91 0.44 -5.76
C GLU A 29 21.45 -0.47 -6.91
N ALA A 30 21.40 0.02 -8.15
CA ALA A 30 21.10 -0.81 -9.33
C ALA A 30 22.15 -1.93 -9.53
N GLU A 31 23.40 -1.66 -9.15
CA GLU A 31 24.50 -2.61 -9.27
C GLU A 31 24.46 -3.70 -8.19
N ASN A 32 23.90 -3.39 -7.02
CA ASN A 32 23.62 -4.35 -5.94
C ASN A 32 22.30 -5.10 -6.16
N ALA A 33 21.27 -4.47 -6.73
CA ALA A 33 20.01 -5.12 -7.12
C ALA A 33 20.25 -6.22 -8.17
N ARG A 34 21.20 -6.02 -9.10
CA ARG A 34 21.62 -7.06 -10.06
C ARG A 34 22.16 -8.34 -9.40
N ARG A 35 22.56 -8.32 -8.12
CA ARG A 35 23.09 -9.48 -7.38
C ARG A 35 22.01 -10.29 -6.66
N GLY A 36 20.75 -9.85 -6.64
CA GLY A 36 19.64 -10.58 -6.03
C GLY A 36 18.40 -10.63 -6.90
N GLU A 37 17.90 -11.84 -7.16
CA GLU A 37 16.50 -12.10 -7.50
C GLU A 37 15.91 -11.50 -8.79
N LEU A 38 16.66 -11.48 -9.89
CA LEU A 38 16.15 -11.11 -11.23
C LEU A 38 14.82 -11.79 -11.61
N GLN A 39 14.61 -13.05 -11.16
CA GLN A 39 13.36 -13.78 -11.38
C GLN A 39 12.17 -13.19 -10.62
N LEU A 40 12.37 -12.75 -9.38
CA LEU A 40 11.34 -12.05 -8.62
C LEU A 40 11.00 -10.71 -9.28
N MET A 41 12.03 -9.96 -9.69
CA MET A 41 11.83 -8.66 -10.33
C MET A 41 11.01 -8.79 -11.62
N ARG A 42 11.34 -9.78 -12.46
CA ARG A 42 10.57 -10.08 -13.68
C ARG A 42 9.14 -10.49 -13.36
N ARG A 43 8.94 -11.34 -12.35
CA ARG A 43 7.59 -11.73 -11.90
C ARG A 43 6.77 -10.51 -11.49
N ILE A 44 7.32 -9.59 -10.70
CA ILE A 44 6.61 -8.37 -10.29
C ILE A 44 6.22 -7.53 -11.50
N VAL A 45 7.10 -7.40 -12.50
CA VAL A 45 6.80 -6.68 -13.74
C VAL A 45 5.71 -7.38 -14.54
N ASP A 46 5.74 -8.71 -14.62
CA ASP A 46 4.70 -9.50 -15.30
C ASP A 46 3.35 -9.39 -14.59
N GLU A 47 3.32 -9.47 -13.25
CA GLU A 47 2.14 -9.23 -12.42
C GLU A 47 1.56 -7.84 -12.65
N LEU A 48 2.41 -6.80 -12.61
CA LEU A 48 1.99 -5.42 -12.84
C LEU A 48 1.35 -5.25 -14.22
N ARG A 49 1.95 -5.81 -15.27
CA ARG A 49 1.49 -5.65 -16.66
C ARG A 49 0.28 -6.52 -17.01
N SER A 50 0.08 -7.62 -16.29
CA SER A 50 -1.06 -8.52 -16.47
C SER A 50 -2.29 -8.12 -15.67
N ASP A 51 -2.14 -7.24 -14.68
CA ASP A 51 -3.28 -6.66 -13.95
C ASP A 51 -4.21 -5.91 -14.91
N VAL A 52 -5.51 -6.20 -14.83
CA VAL A 52 -6.53 -5.62 -15.71
C VAL A 52 -6.59 -4.10 -15.61
N ARG A 53 -6.27 -3.53 -14.43
CA ARG A 53 -6.28 -2.09 -14.17
C ARG A 53 -5.06 -1.38 -14.78
N PHE A 54 -4.00 -2.10 -15.13
CA PHE A 54 -2.77 -1.50 -15.64
C PHE A 54 -3.00 -0.66 -16.90
N GLN A 55 -3.85 -1.14 -17.81
CA GLN A 55 -4.18 -0.43 -19.06
C GLN A 55 -5.01 0.84 -18.83
N GLU A 56 -5.71 0.93 -17.70
CA GLU A 56 -6.45 2.12 -17.27
C GLU A 56 -5.54 3.13 -16.56
N PHE A 57 -4.45 2.65 -15.93
CA PHE A 57 -3.57 3.50 -15.14
C PHE A 57 -2.34 3.99 -15.90
N TYR A 58 -1.88 3.25 -16.90
CA TYR A 58 -0.70 3.59 -17.69
C TYR A 58 -1.04 3.82 -19.17
N HIS A 59 -0.67 4.99 -19.67
CA HIS A 59 -0.75 5.38 -21.08
C HIS A 59 0.62 5.91 -21.54
N ALA A 60 0.66 7.06 -22.21
CA ALA A 60 1.89 7.64 -22.78
C ALA A 60 2.40 8.81 -21.93
N CYS A 61 3.19 8.55 -20.90
CA CYS A 61 3.80 9.61 -20.09
C CYS A 61 4.66 10.56 -20.95
N ILE A 62 4.29 11.84 -21.00
CA ILE A 62 5.03 12.88 -21.72
C ILE A 62 6.03 13.65 -20.84
N ASN A 63 6.27 13.16 -19.62
CA ASN A 63 7.24 13.70 -18.67
C ASN A 63 7.04 15.19 -18.30
N CYS A 64 5.78 15.67 -18.26
CA CYS A 64 5.46 17.09 -18.05
C CYS A 64 5.60 17.60 -16.60
N GLY A 65 5.51 16.72 -15.59
CA GLY A 65 5.64 17.10 -14.17
C GLY A 65 4.38 17.61 -13.45
N ASN A 66 3.22 17.69 -14.12
CA ASN A 66 1.97 18.13 -13.47
C ASN A 66 1.60 17.30 -12.23
N CYS A 67 1.84 15.98 -12.31
CA CYS A 67 1.59 15.08 -11.19
C CYS A 67 2.45 15.43 -9.97
N THR A 68 3.68 15.88 -10.19
CA THR A 68 4.62 16.31 -9.15
C THR A 68 4.19 17.61 -8.50
N SER A 69 3.82 18.62 -9.30
CA SER A 69 3.46 19.95 -8.78
C SER A 69 2.23 19.92 -7.86
N MET A 70 1.34 18.95 -8.06
CA MET A 70 0.13 18.76 -7.23
C MET A 70 0.33 17.77 -6.09
N CYS A 71 1.49 17.10 -6.00
CA CYS A 71 1.70 16.05 -5.02
C CYS A 71 1.97 16.64 -3.62
N PRO A 72 1.13 16.35 -2.62
CA PRO A 72 1.40 16.77 -1.25
C PRO A 72 2.66 16.09 -0.69
N ALA A 73 2.85 14.81 -1.04
CA ALA A 73 4.00 14.04 -0.59
C ALA A 73 5.28 14.73 -1.05
N PHE A 74 5.43 15.10 -2.34
CA PHE A 74 6.59 15.85 -2.85
C PHE A 74 6.96 17.10 -2.03
N ARG A 75 5.98 17.79 -1.45
CA ARG A 75 6.21 19.00 -0.67
C ARG A 75 6.77 18.73 0.74
N PHE A 76 6.42 17.60 1.33
CA PHE A 76 6.71 17.29 2.73
C PHE A 76 7.63 16.09 2.94
N VAL A 77 7.76 15.24 1.93
CA VAL A 77 8.58 14.03 1.88
C VAL A 77 9.18 13.89 0.48
N ASP A 78 10.32 13.21 0.35
CA ASP A 78 10.98 13.02 -0.94
C ASP A 78 10.22 11.97 -1.78
N PHE A 79 9.08 12.36 -2.37
CA PHE A 79 8.23 11.51 -3.21
C PHE A 79 7.66 12.26 -4.41
N GLU A 80 7.84 11.69 -5.60
CA GLU A 80 7.47 12.27 -6.87
C GLU A 80 6.72 11.23 -7.72
N PRO A 81 5.42 11.43 -7.99
CA PRO A 81 4.63 10.48 -8.76
C PRO A 81 5.11 10.31 -10.21
N ARG A 82 5.78 11.31 -10.79
CA ARG A 82 6.39 11.20 -12.13
C ARG A 82 7.46 10.10 -12.18
N ILE A 83 8.27 9.97 -11.14
CA ILE A 83 9.32 8.94 -11.06
C ILE A 83 8.68 7.55 -11.12
N VAL A 84 7.56 7.33 -10.43
CA VAL A 84 6.82 6.06 -10.48
C VAL A 84 6.45 5.70 -11.93
N VAL A 85 5.84 6.64 -12.67
CA VAL A 85 5.46 6.39 -14.06
C VAL A 85 6.68 6.13 -14.95
N GLN A 86 7.79 6.83 -14.72
CA GLN A 86 9.05 6.59 -15.44
C GLN A 86 9.60 5.18 -15.14
N LYS A 87 9.61 4.74 -13.88
CA LYS A 87 10.07 3.39 -13.52
C LYS A 87 9.18 2.32 -14.13
N VAL A 88 7.86 2.53 -14.17
CA VAL A 88 6.91 1.64 -14.88
C VAL A 88 7.19 1.60 -16.38
N MET A 89 7.50 2.75 -17.01
CA MET A 89 7.85 2.82 -18.43
C MET A 89 9.09 2.00 -18.78
N HIS A 90 10.10 2.01 -17.91
CA HIS A 90 11.37 1.28 -18.10
C HIS A 90 11.36 -0.14 -17.55
N ALA A 91 10.30 -0.57 -16.83
CA ALA A 91 10.28 -1.80 -16.05
C ALA A 91 10.56 -3.08 -16.86
N LYS A 92 10.28 -3.09 -18.16
CA LYS A 92 10.57 -4.25 -19.02
C LYS A 92 12.06 -4.46 -19.24
N ASP A 93 12.78 -3.36 -19.45
CA ASP A 93 14.20 -3.38 -19.82
C ASP A 93 15.09 -3.22 -18.58
N GLU A 94 14.61 -2.52 -17.56
CA GLU A 94 15.32 -2.20 -16.31
C GLU A 94 14.45 -2.52 -15.07
N PRO A 95 14.04 -3.80 -14.88
CA PRO A 95 13.16 -4.20 -13.77
C PRO A 95 13.75 -3.92 -12.38
N GLU A 96 15.08 -3.87 -12.26
CA GLU A 96 15.77 -3.54 -11.01
C GLU A 96 15.45 -2.12 -10.52
N LEU A 97 15.22 -1.17 -11.42
CA LEU A 97 14.93 0.22 -11.07
C LEU A 97 13.52 0.37 -10.49
N LEU A 98 12.57 -0.44 -10.99
CA LEU A 98 11.23 -0.51 -10.43
C LEU A 98 11.29 -1.15 -9.04
N TYR A 99 11.98 -2.29 -8.92
CA TYR A 99 12.11 -3.01 -7.66
C TYR A 99 12.72 -2.16 -6.54
N GLN A 100 13.81 -1.46 -6.82
CA GLN A 100 14.46 -0.56 -5.87
C GLN A 100 13.53 0.57 -5.39
N MET A 101 12.80 1.20 -6.31
CA MET A 101 11.81 2.23 -5.97
C MET A 101 10.68 1.66 -5.09
N MET A 102 10.28 0.40 -5.32
CA MET A 102 9.26 -0.25 -4.49
C MET A 102 9.69 -0.38 -3.03
N ASP A 103 10.99 -0.57 -2.76
CA ASP A 103 11.47 -0.85 -1.41
C ASP A 103 11.57 0.40 -0.51
N GLU A 104 11.99 1.53 -1.08
CA GLU A 104 12.28 2.74 -0.27
C GLU A 104 11.30 3.89 -0.53
N TYR A 105 10.76 3.99 -1.74
CA TYR A 105 10.10 5.19 -2.22
C TYR A 105 8.58 5.09 -2.26
N LEU A 106 8.08 3.91 -2.60
CA LEU A 106 6.66 3.65 -2.91
C LEU A 106 5.69 4.00 -1.77
N TRP A 107 6.12 3.82 -0.52
CA TRP A 107 5.27 3.92 0.67
C TRP A 107 4.96 5.36 1.08
N ALA A 108 5.69 6.35 0.57
CA ALA A 108 5.46 7.77 0.82
C ALA A 108 4.21 8.34 0.12
N CYS A 109 3.64 7.61 -0.84
CA CYS A 109 2.41 8.03 -1.51
C CYS A 109 1.19 7.91 -0.57
N TYR A 110 0.51 9.03 -0.35
CA TYR A 110 -0.72 9.11 0.45
C TYR A 110 -2.00 8.68 -0.27
N GLN A 111 -1.91 8.20 -1.51
CA GLN A 111 -3.09 7.73 -2.26
C GLN A 111 -4.22 8.78 -2.35
N CYS A 112 -3.88 10.06 -2.51
CA CYS A 112 -4.86 11.16 -2.64
C CYS A 112 -5.40 11.36 -4.06
N TYR A 113 -4.79 10.71 -5.06
CA TYR A 113 -5.16 10.77 -6.48
C TYR A 113 -5.12 12.14 -7.17
N SER A 114 -4.66 13.22 -6.54
CA SER A 114 -4.50 14.54 -7.19
C SER A 114 -3.65 14.51 -8.47
N CYS A 115 -2.72 13.56 -8.56
CA CYS A 115 -1.86 13.37 -9.73
C CYS A 115 -2.60 12.82 -10.97
N TRP A 116 -3.69 12.09 -10.78
CA TRP A 116 -4.51 11.51 -11.84
C TRP A 116 -5.32 12.61 -12.55
N GLU A 117 -6.00 13.45 -11.77
CA GLU A 117 -6.86 14.54 -12.24
C GLU A 117 -6.13 15.55 -13.15
N VAL A 118 -4.82 15.77 -12.92
CA VAL A 118 -4.04 16.78 -13.65
C VAL A 118 -3.18 16.22 -14.78
N CYS A 119 -3.21 14.90 -15.03
CA CYS A 119 -2.37 14.29 -16.05
C CYS A 119 -2.93 14.52 -17.46
N PRO A 120 -2.26 15.30 -18.34
CA PRO A 120 -2.74 15.55 -19.70
C PRO A 120 -2.61 14.31 -20.61
N ALA A 121 -1.84 13.31 -20.18
CA ALA A 121 -1.70 12.02 -20.85
C ALA A 121 -2.58 10.93 -20.20
N HIS A 122 -3.50 11.32 -19.31
CA HIS A 122 -4.46 10.46 -18.61
C HIS A 122 -3.85 9.35 -17.74
N ASN A 123 -2.54 9.37 -17.47
CA ASN A 123 -1.95 8.40 -16.55
C ASN A 123 -2.54 8.58 -15.14
N ASN A 124 -2.65 7.47 -14.41
CA ASN A 124 -3.01 7.45 -13.00
C ASN A 124 -1.81 6.97 -12.16
N PRO A 125 -0.86 7.87 -11.79
CA PRO A 125 0.26 7.50 -10.96
C PRO A 125 -0.15 6.93 -9.59
N GLY A 126 -1.25 7.43 -9.00
CA GLY A 126 -1.79 6.91 -7.74
C GLY A 126 -2.25 5.46 -7.85
N GLY A 127 -2.95 5.14 -8.93
CA GLY A 127 -3.35 3.77 -9.29
C GLY A 127 -2.15 2.85 -9.54
N LEU A 128 -1.13 3.32 -10.27
CA LEU A 128 0.11 2.55 -10.45
C LEU A 128 0.80 2.26 -9.11
N VAL A 129 0.86 3.23 -8.19
CA VAL A 129 1.37 2.98 -6.84
C VAL A 129 0.53 1.93 -6.12
N ALA A 130 -0.80 1.92 -6.28
CA ALA A 130 -1.65 0.92 -5.65
C ALA A 130 -1.32 -0.49 -6.14
N LEU A 131 -1.20 -0.69 -7.47
CA LEU A 131 -0.78 -1.97 -8.06
C LEU A 131 0.58 -2.44 -7.53
N LEU A 132 1.55 -1.52 -7.47
CA LEU A 132 2.88 -1.81 -6.96
C LEU A 132 2.87 -2.18 -5.47
N LYS A 133 2.06 -1.50 -4.65
CA LYS A 133 1.91 -1.84 -3.22
C LYS A 133 1.31 -3.23 -3.05
N GLU A 134 0.28 -3.56 -3.84
CA GLU A 134 -0.32 -4.90 -3.84
C GLU A 134 0.70 -5.98 -4.26
N ALA A 135 1.49 -5.73 -5.32
CA ALA A 135 2.54 -6.65 -5.74
C ALA A 135 3.64 -6.83 -4.68
N ALA A 136 4.01 -5.75 -3.98
CA ALA A 136 4.97 -5.77 -2.88
C ALA A 136 4.47 -6.63 -1.71
N VAL A 137 3.19 -6.50 -1.35
CA VAL A 137 2.54 -7.31 -0.31
C VAL A 137 2.45 -8.77 -0.72
N ARG A 138 1.98 -9.06 -1.94
CA ARG A 138 1.85 -10.43 -2.46
C ARG A 138 3.17 -11.17 -2.48
N ASN A 139 4.23 -10.49 -2.89
CA ASN A 139 5.57 -11.08 -2.97
C ASN A 139 6.34 -11.01 -1.65
N GLY A 140 5.78 -10.45 -0.58
CA GLY A 140 6.43 -10.44 0.74
C GLY A 140 7.69 -9.60 0.82
N LEU A 141 7.76 -8.49 0.08
CA LEU A 141 8.89 -7.57 0.09
C LEU A 141 9.15 -7.05 1.52
N GLU A 142 10.42 -6.81 1.84
CA GLU A 142 10.82 -6.39 3.18
C GLU A 142 10.23 -5.03 3.57
N SER A 143 10.20 -4.08 2.63
CA SER A 143 9.49 -2.82 2.80
C SER A 143 7.99 -2.98 3.06
N ALA A 144 7.32 -3.96 2.45
CA ALA A 144 5.91 -4.26 2.74
C ALA A 144 5.75 -4.79 4.16
N LYS A 145 6.58 -5.76 4.57
CA LYS A 145 6.57 -6.31 5.94
C LYS A 145 6.81 -5.21 6.98
N ARG A 146 7.87 -4.42 6.81
CA ARG A 146 8.22 -3.29 7.69
C ARG A 146 7.11 -2.25 7.78
N THR A 147 6.45 -1.95 6.65
CA THR A 147 5.36 -0.96 6.64
C THR A 147 4.10 -1.51 7.30
N LEU A 148 3.80 -2.81 7.16
CA LEU A 148 2.59 -3.43 7.70
C LEU A 148 2.71 -3.88 9.17
N GLU A 149 3.92 -4.07 9.69
CA GLU A 149 4.17 -4.54 11.06
C GLU A 149 3.40 -3.76 12.14
N PRO A 150 3.38 -2.41 12.14
CA PRO A 150 2.62 -1.62 13.12
C PRO A 150 1.10 -1.78 12.99
N TYR A 151 0.62 -2.29 11.86
CA TYR A 151 -0.80 -2.44 11.54
C TYR A 151 -1.31 -3.87 11.73
N SER A 152 -0.47 -4.82 12.17
CA SER A 152 -0.84 -6.23 12.39
C SER A 152 -2.16 -6.42 13.16
N LYS A 153 -2.34 -5.68 14.27
CA LYS A 153 -3.57 -5.71 15.06
C LYS A 153 -4.79 -5.18 14.29
N THR A 154 -4.62 -4.09 13.54
CA THR A 154 -5.69 -3.51 12.72
C THR A 154 -6.06 -4.45 11.57
N LEU A 155 -5.07 -5.07 10.93
CA LEU A 155 -5.26 -6.04 9.87
C LEU A 155 -6.06 -7.25 10.37
N PHE A 156 -5.68 -7.82 11.53
CA PHE A 156 -6.43 -8.88 12.18
C PHE A 156 -7.89 -8.47 12.46
N LYS A 157 -8.12 -7.29 13.03
CA LYS A 157 -9.47 -6.82 13.37
C LYS A 157 -10.33 -6.63 12.11
N VAL A 158 -9.77 -6.09 11.02
CA VAL A 158 -10.49 -5.93 9.76
C VAL A 158 -10.91 -7.28 9.21
N MET A 159 -9.96 -8.21 9.11
CA MET A 159 -10.20 -9.51 8.47
C MET A 159 -11.07 -10.44 9.32
N ALA A 160 -10.94 -10.40 10.65
CA ALA A 160 -11.69 -11.29 11.54
C ALA A 160 -13.05 -10.70 11.99
N THR A 161 -13.20 -9.37 12.03
CA THR A 161 -14.39 -8.72 12.62
C THR A 161 -15.04 -7.68 11.73
N GLY A 162 -14.43 -7.29 10.61
CA GLY A 162 -14.92 -6.20 9.75
C GLY A 162 -14.77 -4.81 10.34
N THR A 163 -14.05 -4.66 11.46
CA THR A 163 -13.82 -3.37 12.14
C THR A 163 -12.33 -3.10 12.30
N GLN A 164 -11.90 -1.84 12.24
CA GLN A 164 -10.48 -1.47 12.29
C GLN A 164 -10.02 -1.21 13.72
N ILE A 165 -10.04 0.07 14.14
CA ILE A 165 -9.61 0.50 15.46
C ILE A 165 -10.77 0.29 16.44
N THR A 166 -10.49 -0.42 17.53
CA THR A 166 -11.48 -0.82 18.52
C THR A 166 -11.21 -0.10 19.85
N PRO A 167 -12.25 0.22 20.65
CA PRO A 167 -12.07 1.00 21.88
C PRO A 167 -11.03 0.42 22.87
N ASP A 168 -10.90 -0.90 22.94
CA ASP A 168 -9.89 -1.59 23.75
C ASP A 168 -8.43 -1.28 23.31
N MET A 169 -8.21 -0.89 22.05
CA MET A 169 -6.90 -0.42 21.56
C MET A 169 -6.49 0.94 22.17
N HIS A 170 -7.44 1.67 22.76
CA HIS A 170 -7.16 2.93 23.44
C HIS A 170 -6.91 2.77 24.94
N MET A 171 -6.94 1.55 25.48
CA MET A 171 -6.75 1.30 26.91
C MET A 171 -5.30 1.36 27.38
N LEU A 172 -4.34 1.33 26.47
CA LEU A 172 -2.93 1.48 26.81
C LEU A 172 -2.54 2.94 26.63
N PHE A 173 -1.98 3.53 27.69
CA PHE A 173 -1.27 4.80 27.61
C PHE A 173 0.10 4.53 26.95
N ALA A 174 0.09 4.27 25.66
CA ALA A 174 1.28 4.46 24.87
C ALA A 174 1.42 5.98 24.68
N PRO A 175 2.56 6.60 25.05
CA PRO A 175 2.79 8.03 24.91
C PRO A 175 3.03 8.37 23.44
N PHE A 176 2.03 8.15 22.59
CA PHE A 176 2.06 8.64 21.24
C PHE A 176 1.88 10.15 21.31
N ARG A 177 2.96 10.88 20.96
CA ARG A 177 3.02 12.35 20.96
C ARG A 177 1.88 12.98 20.16
N ASP A 178 1.34 12.23 19.21
CA ASP A 178 0.41 12.69 18.18
C ASP A 178 -1.05 12.69 18.63
N TRP A 179 -1.37 12.04 19.77
CA TRP A 179 -2.75 11.89 20.25
C TRP A 179 -3.17 12.99 21.23
N GLY A 180 -2.23 13.87 21.60
CA GLY A 180 -2.48 15.00 22.49
C GLY A 180 -2.85 14.61 23.93
N PRO A 181 -3.09 15.62 24.79
CA PRO A 181 -3.35 15.41 26.22
C PRO A 181 -4.66 14.63 26.51
N HIS A 182 -5.64 14.72 25.61
CA HIS A 182 -6.94 14.04 25.75
C HIS A 182 -6.84 12.51 25.78
N LYS A 183 -5.76 11.94 25.25
CA LYS A 183 -5.54 10.48 25.32
C LYS A 183 -5.47 9.97 26.76
N ALA A 184 -4.89 10.75 27.67
CA ALA A 184 -4.79 10.37 29.09
C ALA A 184 -6.16 10.27 29.75
N GLU A 185 -7.08 11.16 29.38
CA GLU A 185 -8.48 11.14 29.85
C GLU A 185 -9.24 9.98 29.21
N LEU A 186 -9.09 9.80 27.89
CA LEU A 186 -9.70 8.71 27.14
C LEU A 186 -9.32 7.34 27.71
N VAL A 187 -8.04 7.09 28.01
CA VAL A 187 -7.59 5.80 28.59
C VAL A 187 -8.32 5.49 29.90
N LYS A 188 -8.55 6.50 30.74
CA LYS A 188 -9.23 6.35 32.04
C LYS A 188 -10.73 6.10 31.87
N ASN A 189 -11.35 6.75 30.88
CA ASN A 189 -12.79 6.87 30.79
C ASN A 189 -13.42 6.05 29.65
N ILE A 190 -12.65 5.48 28.71
CA ILE A 190 -13.17 4.86 27.48
C ILE A 190 -14.26 3.83 27.74
N ARG A 191 -14.16 3.04 28.82
CA ARG A 191 -15.19 2.05 29.18
C ARG A 191 -16.52 2.73 29.54
N THR A 192 -16.45 3.77 30.37
CA THR A 192 -17.61 4.56 30.80
C THR A 192 -18.19 5.35 29.64
N GLU A 193 -17.35 6.02 28.85
CA GLU A 193 -17.76 6.75 27.65
C GLU A 193 -18.45 5.81 26.66
N ARG A 194 -17.95 4.58 26.50
CA ARG A 194 -18.56 3.57 25.62
C ARG A 194 -19.91 3.04 26.12
N GLN A 195 -20.11 2.98 27.44
CA GLN A 195 -21.41 2.67 28.03
C GLN A 195 -22.41 3.82 27.88
N GLY A 196 -21.93 5.06 27.77
CA GLY A 196 -22.76 6.24 27.54
C GLY A 196 -23.21 6.46 26.09
N VAL A 197 -22.72 5.66 25.12
CA VAL A 197 -23.10 5.80 23.70
C VAL A 197 -24.55 5.35 23.50
N PRO A 198 -25.48 6.24 23.09
CA PRO A 198 -26.90 5.93 22.96
C PRO A 198 -27.22 5.20 21.64
N VAL A 199 -26.34 4.30 21.21
CA VAL A 199 -26.48 3.49 20.00
C VAL A 199 -26.32 2.04 20.39
N GLU A 200 -27.38 1.24 20.29
CA GLU A 200 -27.44 -0.15 20.78
C GLU A 200 -26.31 -1.03 20.23
N SER A 201 -25.98 -0.86 18.94
CA SER A 201 -24.88 -1.60 18.31
C SER A 201 -23.50 -1.19 18.85
N MET A 202 -23.35 -0.05 19.50
CA MET A 202 -22.07 0.45 20.01
C MET A 202 -21.96 0.38 21.53
N TRP A 203 -23.10 0.38 22.23
CA TRP A 203 -23.21 0.42 23.68
C TRP A 203 -22.36 -0.67 24.34
N GLY A 204 -21.35 -0.26 25.10
CA GLY A 204 -20.48 -1.17 25.86
C GLY A 204 -19.59 -2.10 25.02
N VAL A 205 -19.60 -2.00 23.70
CA VAL A 205 -18.75 -2.80 22.80
C VAL A 205 -17.34 -2.24 22.82
N MET A 206 -16.38 -3.03 23.29
CA MET A 206 -14.98 -2.59 23.46
C MET A 206 -14.02 -3.22 22.45
N ASP A 207 -14.28 -4.46 22.05
CA ASP A 207 -13.40 -5.28 21.22
C ASP A 207 -13.61 -5.10 19.72
N LYS A 208 -14.62 -4.31 19.33
CA LYS A 208 -15.04 -4.01 17.95
C LYS A 208 -15.51 -2.55 17.84
N GLY A 209 -15.55 -2.02 16.61
CA GLY A 209 -16.13 -0.70 16.34
C GLY A 209 -17.64 -0.63 16.65
N TRP A 210 -18.34 -1.75 16.51
CA TRP A 210 -19.75 -1.98 16.85
C TRP A 210 -19.98 -3.49 16.96
N ARG A 211 -21.17 -3.88 17.42
CA ARG A 211 -21.59 -5.27 17.54
C ARG A 211 -21.74 -5.87 16.15
N VAL A 212 -20.97 -6.91 15.87
CA VAL A 212 -21.03 -7.67 14.61
C VAL A 212 -21.55 -9.08 14.93
N PRO A 213 -22.64 -9.53 14.31
CA PRO A 213 -23.14 -10.89 14.49
C PRO A 213 -22.08 -11.94 14.11
N LYS A 214 -22.07 -13.08 14.82
CA LYS A 214 -21.14 -14.19 14.52
C LYS A 214 -21.24 -14.66 13.08
N ARG A 215 -22.48 -14.81 12.58
CA ARG A 215 -22.75 -15.17 11.18
C ARG A 215 -22.12 -14.19 10.19
N THR A 216 -22.20 -12.88 10.44
CA THR A 216 -21.57 -11.87 9.56
C THR A 216 -20.04 -11.98 9.57
N MET A 217 -19.43 -12.28 10.73
CA MET A 217 -17.99 -12.53 10.79
C MET A 217 -17.60 -13.81 10.04
N LEU A 218 -18.44 -14.85 10.08
CA LEU A 218 -18.23 -16.06 9.30
C LEU A 218 -18.35 -15.79 7.79
N GLU A 219 -19.38 -15.07 7.37
CA GLU A 219 -19.56 -14.66 5.97
C GLU A 219 -18.36 -13.85 5.47
N LEU A 220 -17.83 -12.93 6.27
CA LEU A 220 -16.60 -12.19 5.98
C LEU A 220 -15.40 -13.14 5.82
N PHE A 221 -15.19 -14.06 6.77
CA PHE A 221 -14.09 -15.03 6.69
C PHE A 221 -14.16 -15.87 5.40
N ILE A 222 -15.36 -16.31 5.01
CA ILE A 222 -15.57 -17.04 3.75
C ILE A 222 -15.18 -16.15 2.56
N ILE A 223 -15.61 -14.88 2.53
CA ILE A 223 -15.24 -13.95 1.46
C ILE A 223 -13.71 -13.82 1.36
N GLU A 224 -13.03 -13.54 2.48
CA GLU A 224 -11.57 -13.37 2.53
C GLU A 224 -10.81 -14.60 2.02
N ARG A 225 -11.31 -15.81 2.35
CA ARG A 225 -10.76 -17.09 1.90
C ARG A 225 -11.00 -17.32 0.41
N GLU A 226 -12.24 -17.20 -0.04
CA GLU A 226 -12.61 -17.51 -1.44
C GLU A 226 -12.12 -16.45 -2.43
N SER A 227 -11.93 -15.20 -2.00
CA SER A 227 -11.36 -14.13 -2.84
C SER A 227 -9.83 -14.20 -2.93
N GLY A 228 -9.18 -15.13 -2.21
CA GLY A 228 -7.72 -15.28 -2.20
C GLY A 228 -6.98 -14.16 -1.46
N VAL A 229 -7.67 -13.36 -0.65
CA VAL A 229 -7.03 -12.25 0.09
C VAL A 229 -6.08 -12.78 1.16
N LEU A 230 -6.46 -13.87 1.85
CA LEU A 230 -5.59 -14.55 2.82
C LEU A 230 -4.25 -14.95 2.20
N ASP A 231 -4.27 -15.51 0.99
CA ASP A 231 -3.07 -15.91 0.28
C ASP A 231 -2.27 -14.71 -0.21
N SER A 232 -2.95 -13.64 -0.66
CA SER A 232 -2.30 -12.41 -1.13
C SER A 232 -1.53 -11.67 -0.03
N VAL A 233 -1.87 -11.83 1.25
CA VAL A 233 -1.17 -11.16 2.36
C VAL A 233 -0.27 -12.11 3.16
N ARG A 234 -0.37 -13.44 2.94
CA ARG A 234 0.35 -14.47 3.72
C ARG A 234 1.86 -14.25 3.74
N ASN A 235 2.45 -13.85 2.63
CA ASN A 235 3.90 -13.62 2.53
C ASN A 235 4.38 -12.38 3.32
N SER A 236 3.50 -11.41 3.56
CA SER A 236 3.81 -10.18 4.31
C SER A 236 3.33 -10.20 5.76
N SER A 237 2.34 -11.02 6.10
CA SER A 237 1.71 -10.98 7.44
C SER A 237 1.20 -12.36 7.85
N LYS A 238 2.06 -13.38 7.77
CA LYS A 238 1.71 -14.79 8.07
C LYS A 238 1.02 -14.95 9.43
N ASP A 239 1.55 -14.34 10.49
CA ASP A 239 1.00 -14.48 11.84
C ASP A 239 -0.45 -13.99 11.92
N VAL A 240 -0.76 -12.89 11.22
CA VAL A 240 -2.13 -12.35 11.15
C VAL A 240 -3.04 -13.30 10.38
N VAL A 241 -2.59 -13.87 9.27
CA VAL A 241 -3.38 -14.83 8.48
C VAL A 241 -3.69 -16.07 9.32
N ASP A 242 -2.70 -16.62 10.02
CA ASP A 242 -2.87 -17.80 10.86
C ASP A 242 -3.92 -17.53 11.97
N MET A 243 -3.88 -16.35 12.60
CA MET A 243 -4.87 -15.93 13.60
C MET A 243 -6.28 -15.76 13.01
N VAL A 244 -6.40 -15.21 11.79
CA VAL A 244 -7.69 -15.06 11.10
C VAL A 244 -8.26 -16.43 10.73
N GLU A 245 -7.43 -17.36 10.26
CA GLU A 245 -7.85 -18.73 9.96
C GLU A 245 -8.31 -19.49 11.20
N GLU A 246 -7.65 -19.30 12.35
CA GLU A 246 -8.09 -19.85 13.63
C GLU A 246 -9.44 -19.29 14.06
N ALA A 247 -9.59 -17.95 14.07
CA ALA A 247 -10.86 -17.30 14.41
C ALA A 247 -12.02 -17.72 13.49
N GLY A 248 -11.74 -17.90 12.19
CA GLY A 248 -12.71 -18.39 11.22
C GLY A 248 -13.19 -19.81 11.51
N LYS A 249 -12.27 -20.72 11.89
CA LYS A 249 -12.62 -22.11 12.28
C LYS A 249 -13.49 -22.16 13.52
N GLU A 250 -13.20 -21.34 14.53
CA GLU A 250 -14.04 -21.23 15.73
C GLU A 250 -15.47 -20.79 15.39
N LEU A 251 -15.62 -19.86 14.44
CA LEU A 251 -16.93 -19.42 13.96
C LEU A 251 -17.68 -20.54 13.25
N GLU A 252 -17.01 -21.28 12.34
CA GLU A 252 -17.59 -22.44 11.65
C GLU A 252 -18.05 -23.53 12.63
N GLU A 253 -17.28 -23.81 13.68
CA GLU A 253 -17.65 -24.76 14.73
C GLU A 253 -18.85 -24.27 15.55
N SER A 254 -18.90 -22.98 15.86
CA SER A 254 -20.02 -22.40 16.61
C SER A 254 -21.34 -22.43 15.84
N GLU A 255 -21.30 -22.36 14.50
CA GLU A 255 -22.48 -22.43 13.64
C GLU A 255 -22.98 -23.86 13.42
N LYS A 256 -22.09 -24.86 13.49
CA LYS A 256 -22.47 -26.29 13.44
C LYS A 256 -23.14 -26.76 14.73
N ASN A 257 -22.83 -26.12 15.86
CA ASN A 257 -23.26 -26.52 17.20
C ASN A 257 -24.48 -25.73 17.72
N GLY A 258 -24.95 -24.71 16.99
CA GLY A 258 -26.07 -23.83 17.37
C GLY A 258 -27.28 -24.03 16.48
#